data_AF-T0R1P6-F1
#
_entry.id   AF-T0R1P6-F1
#
_cell.length_a   1.000
_cell.length_b   1.000
_cell.length_c   1.000
_cell.angle_alpha   90.00
_cell.angle_beta   90.00
_cell.angle_gamma   90.00
#
_symmetry.space_group_name_H-M   'P 1'
#
loop_
_entity.id
_entity.type
_entity.pdbx_description
1 polymer ?
#
loop_
_entity_poly.entity_id
_entity_poly.type
_entity_poly.pdbx_seq_one_letter_code
_entity_poly.pdbx_strand_id
1 'polypeptide(L)'
;MHLLPGDLIRLVETPKEKAKDAVEALGGADGIAYALNVSLDAGLFGADVADLQQRQETYGKNYIEPSKPATLLALMWHAFQDLTIIVLTGAGVLSLILGFTVGHKEKVLRNATTTRALAGNAGTAWIEGFSILLAVTIVVMVTALNNYQKDKQFRALNAVKDDEKIKVIRDSEPCEVSKFDLVVGDIVRLDVGDILPADGLVLTSSDLKLDESAMTGESFLMLKDKTKAPFLFSGTKVMEGMGTMLVLCVGASSQAGMISA
;
A
#
# COMPACT_ATOMS: atom_id res chain seq x y z
N MET A 1 -25.95 -17.48 -15.95
CA MET A 1 -25.95 -16.11 -15.37
C MET A 1 -24.50 -15.80 -15.07
N HIS A 2 -23.90 -14.79 -15.71
CA HIS A 2 -22.52 -14.40 -15.41
C HIS A 2 -22.53 -13.38 -14.27
N LEU A 3 -21.76 -13.63 -13.21
CA LEU A 3 -21.60 -12.69 -12.11
C LEU A 3 -20.57 -11.62 -12.49
N LEU A 4 -20.96 -10.36 -12.43
CA LEU A 4 -20.05 -9.23 -12.64
C LEU A 4 -19.30 -8.90 -11.34
N PRO A 5 -18.15 -8.19 -11.42
CA PRO A 5 -17.40 -7.78 -10.23
C PRO A 5 -18.26 -7.04 -9.21
N GLY A 6 -19.16 -6.16 -9.67
CA GLY A 6 -20.08 -5.42 -8.79
C GLY A 6 -21.09 -6.30 -8.06
N ASP A 7 -21.49 -7.44 -8.64
CA ASP A 7 -22.41 -8.38 -7.99
C ASP A 7 -21.68 -9.13 -6.86
N LEU A 8 -20.42 -9.50 -7.09
CA LEU A 8 -19.57 -10.17 -6.10
C LEU A 8 -19.24 -9.26 -4.92
N ILE A 9 -18.93 -7.99 -5.19
CA ILE A 9 -18.69 -6.99 -4.13
C ILE A 9 -19.93 -6.84 -3.26
N ARG A 10 -21.11 -6.64 -3.87
CA ARG A 10 -22.38 -6.52 -3.14
C ARG A 10 -22.72 -7.78 -2.34
N LEU A 11 -22.36 -8.96 -2.86
CA LEU A 11 -22.55 -10.22 -2.16
C LEU A 11 -21.69 -10.27 -0.90
N VAL A 12 -20.40 -9.93 -0.99
CA VAL A 12 -19.47 -9.91 0.15
C VAL A 12 -19.85 -8.84 1.19
N GLU A 13 -20.37 -7.69 0.75
CA GLU A 13 -20.85 -6.61 1.63
C GLU A 13 -22.17 -6.93 2.35
N THR A 14 -22.81 -8.06 2.03
CA THR A 14 -24.08 -8.43 2.65
C THR A 14 -23.90 -8.62 4.16
N PRO A 15 -24.74 -7.99 5.01
CA PRO A 15 -24.66 -8.15 6.45
C PRO A 15 -24.72 -9.61 6.89
N LYS A 16 -24.00 -9.96 7.96
CA LYS A 16 -23.90 -11.34 8.51
C LYS A 16 -25.27 -12.03 8.65
N GLU A 17 -26.30 -11.28 9.05
CA GLU A 17 -27.68 -11.75 9.24
C GLU A 17 -28.36 -12.22 7.94
N LYS A 18 -28.00 -11.64 6.80
CA LYS A 18 -28.59 -11.92 5.47
C LYS A 18 -27.65 -12.68 4.54
N ALA A 19 -26.41 -12.91 4.98
CA ALA A 19 -25.36 -13.53 4.18
C ALA A 19 -25.77 -14.90 3.65
N LYS A 20 -26.41 -15.71 4.51
CA LYS A 20 -26.91 -17.04 4.12
C LYS A 20 -27.94 -16.96 3.00
N ASP A 21 -28.97 -16.14 3.18
CA ASP A 21 -30.07 -16.01 2.23
C ASP A 21 -29.58 -15.45 0.89
N ALA A 22 -28.61 -14.54 0.90
CA ALA A 22 -28.00 -14.00 -0.31
C ALA A 22 -27.21 -15.06 -1.09
N VAL A 23 -26.47 -15.93 -0.39
CA VAL A 23 -25.76 -17.05 -1.02
C VAL A 23 -26.74 -18.11 -1.54
N GLU A 24 -27.78 -18.44 -0.78
CA GLU A 24 -28.82 -19.39 -1.21
C GLU A 24 -29.62 -18.88 -2.42
N ALA A 25 -29.87 -17.57 -2.51
CA ALA A 25 -30.54 -16.95 -3.66
C ALA A 25 -29.77 -17.11 -4.99
N LEU A 26 -28.44 -17.29 -4.91
CA LEU A 26 -27.58 -17.57 -6.05
C LEU A 26 -27.36 -19.07 -6.31
N GLY A 27 -28.09 -19.95 -5.61
CA GLY A 27 -27.94 -21.40 -5.72
C GLY A 27 -26.83 -21.97 -4.83
N GLY A 28 -26.44 -21.26 -3.78
CA GLY A 28 -25.40 -21.69 -2.85
C GLY A 28 -23.99 -21.51 -3.40
N ALA A 29 -23.02 -22.19 -2.78
CA ALA A 29 -21.64 -22.20 -3.26
C ALA A 29 -21.53 -22.80 -4.67
N ASP A 30 -22.31 -23.86 -4.96
CA ASP A 30 -22.36 -24.52 -6.27
C ASP A 30 -22.87 -23.58 -7.37
N GLY A 31 -23.92 -22.80 -7.08
CA GLY A 31 -24.47 -21.83 -8.04
C GLY A 31 -23.52 -20.67 -8.34
N ILE A 32 -22.80 -20.18 -7.33
CA ILE A 32 -21.75 -19.16 -7.51
C ILE A 32 -20.58 -19.72 -8.32
N ALA A 33 -20.10 -20.93 -8.00
CA ALA A 33 -19.05 -21.60 -8.74
C ALA A 33 -19.43 -21.86 -10.20
N TYR A 34 -20.68 -22.29 -10.45
CA TYR A 34 -21.23 -22.45 -11.79
C TYR A 34 -21.27 -21.13 -12.56
N ALA A 35 -21.68 -20.04 -11.91
CA ALA A 35 -21.72 -18.71 -12.53
C ALA A 35 -20.32 -18.15 -12.87
N LEU A 36 -19.30 -18.56 -12.10
CA LEU A 36 -17.89 -18.24 -12.32
C LEU A 36 -17.17 -19.26 -13.22
N ASN A 37 -17.87 -20.27 -13.75
CA ASN A 37 -17.31 -21.36 -14.54
C ASN A 37 -16.14 -22.09 -13.84
N VAL A 38 -16.36 -22.47 -12.57
CA VAL A 38 -15.37 -23.15 -11.72
C VAL A 38 -15.92 -24.48 -11.22
N SER A 39 -15.09 -25.51 -11.21
CA SER A 39 -15.40 -26.77 -10.53
C SER A 39 -14.97 -26.70 -9.07
N LEU A 40 -15.86 -27.02 -8.13
CA LEU A 40 -15.51 -27.04 -6.70
C LEU A 40 -14.53 -28.17 -6.32
N ASP A 41 -14.48 -29.24 -7.11
CA ASP A 41 -13.60 -30.38 -6.87
C ASP A 41 -12.23 -30.23 -7.56
N ALA A 42 -12.22 -29.63 -8.76
CA ALA A 42 -11.00 -29.46 -9.55
C ALA A 42 -10.37 -28.07 -9.45
N GLY A 43 -11.13 -27.05 -9.02
CA GLY A 43 -10.71 -25.66 -9.09
C GLY A 43 -10.63 -25.15 -10.53
N LEU A 44 -9.76 -24.17 -10.75
CA LEU A 44 -9.45 -23.64 -12.08
C LEU A 44 -8.41 -24.53 -12.78
N PHE A 45 -8.40 -24.50 -14.12
CA PHE A 45 -7.37 -25.17 -14.91
C PHE A 45 -6.14 -24.26 -15.00
N GLY A 46 -5.05 -24.62 -14.32
CA GLY A 46 -3.85 -23.79 -14.24
C GLY A 46 -3.11 -23.64 -15.57
N ALA A 47 -3.28 -24.61 -16.47
CA ALA A 47 -2.69 -24.60 -17.81
C ALA A 47 -3.40 -23.61 -18.78
N ASP A 48 -4.63 -23.20 -18.48
CA ASP A 48 -5.39 -22.26 -19.32
C ASP A 48 -5.05 -20.81 -18.97
N VAL A 49 -3.89 -20.36 -19.45
CA VAL A 49 -3.39 -19.00 -19.22
C VAL A 49 -4.35 -17.95 -19.82
N ALA A 50 -5.10 -18.30 -20.86
CA ALA A 50 -6.05 -17.38 -21.49
C ALA A 50 -7.27 -17.11 -20.59
N ASP A 51 -7.83 -18.16 -19.96
CA ASP A 51 -8.91 -17.99 -18.98
C ASP A 51 -8.45 -17.17 -17.77
N LEU A 52 -7.28 -17.47 -17.21
CA LEU A 52 -6.71 -16.74 -16.08
C LEU A 52 -6.51 -15.25 -16.41
N GLN A 53 -6.00 -14.94 -17.60
CA GLN A 53 -5.81 -13.56 -18.04
C GLN A 53 -7.16 -12.85 -18.26
N GLN A 54 -8.14 -13.51 -18.88
CA GLN A 54 -9.48 -12.95 -19.08
C GLN A 54 -10.17 -12.64 -17.74
N ARG A 55 -9.97 -13.49 -16.72
CA ARG A 55 -10.45 -13.22 -15.36
C ARG A 55 -9.78 -12.01 -14.74
N GLN A 56 -8.46 -11.86 -14.91
CA GLN A 56 -7.74 -10.66 -14.43
C GLN A 56 -8.25 -9.38 -15.10
N GLU A 57 -8.60 -9.44 -16.39
CA GLU A 57 -9.16 -8.30 -17.12
C GLU A 57 -10.60 -7.98 -16.68
N THR A 58 -11.39 -9.00 -16.37
CA THR A 58 -12.80 -8.84 -15.98
C THR A 58 -12.98 -8.45 -14.52
N TYR A 59 -12.27 -9.11 -13.61
CA TYR A 59 -12.43 -8.98 -12.15
C TYR A 59 -11.30 -8.20 -11.47
N GLY A 60 -10.21 -7.92 -12.18
CA GLY A 60 -9.04 -7.23 -11.65
C GLY A 60 -7.92 -8.18 -11.20
N LYS A 61 -6.78 -7.58 -10.86
CA LYS A 61 -5.59 -8.29 -10.36
C LYS A 61 -5.53 -8.20 -8.85
N ASN A 62 -4.97 -9.23 -8.18
CA ASN A 62 -4.74 -9.20 -6.74
C ASN A 62 -3.49 -8.38 -6.37
N TYR A 63 -3.46 -7.13 -6.83
CA TYR A 63 -2.37 -6.20 -6.60
C TYR A 63 -2.90 -4.78 -6.48
N ILE A 64 -2.48 -4.07 -5.44
CA ILE A 64 -2.79 -2.65 -5.25
C ILE A 64 -1.51 -1.90 -5.62
N GLU A 65 -1.56 -1.15 -6.73
CA GLU A 65 -0.39 -0.41 -7.18
C GLU A 65 -0.02 0.66 -6.14
N PRO A 66 1.24 0.68 -5.63
CA PRO A 66 1.66 1.68 -4.68
C PRO A 66 1.66 3.06 -5.31
N SER A 67 1.44 4.10 -4.50
CA SER A 67 1.46 5.48 -4.96
C SER A 67 2.81 5.82 -5.63
N LYS A 68 2.73 6.64 -6.70
CA LYS A 68 3.90 6.99 -7.52
C LYS A 68 5.03 7.55 -6.64
N PRO A 69 6.30 7.16 -6.89
CA PRO A 69 7.41 7.65 -6.10
C PRO A 69 7.51 9.17 -6.21
N ALA A 70 7.68 9.84 -5.07
CA ALA A 70 7.95 11.26 -5.07
C ALA A 70 9.27 11.56 -5.82
N THR A 71 9.26 12.61 -6.64
CA THR A 71 10.43 13.02 -7.41
C THR A 71 11.44 13.71 -6.49
N LEU A 72 12.73 13.68 -6.85
CA LEU A 72 13.77 14.37 -6.06
C LEU A 72 13.42 15.84 -5.79
N LEU A 73 12.81 16.53 -6.75
CA LEU A 73 12.35 17.91 -6.58
C LEU A 73 11.21 18.04 -5.56
N ALA A 74 10.25 17.11 -5.55
CA ALA A 74 9.20 17.08 -4.55
C ALA A 74 9.78 16.82 -3.14
N LEU A 75 10.78 15.94 -3.02
CA LEU A 75 11.47 15.71 -1.74
C LEU A 75 12.27 16.94 -1.29
N MET A 76 12.95 17.62 -2.20
CA MET A 76 13.64 18.87 -1.90
C MET A 76 12.66 19.96 -1.44
N TRP A 77 11.49 20.05 -2.08
CA TRP A 77 10.43 20.98 -1.67
C TRP A 77 9.92 20.67 -0.27
N HIS A 78 9.65 19.40 0.04
CA HIS A 78 9.26 18.99 1.40
C HIS A 78 10.35 19.28 2.43
N ALA A 79 11.62 19.02 2.10
CA ALA A 79 12.74 19.34 3.00
C ALA A 79 12.90 20.85 3.24
N PHE A 80 12.53 21.69 2.26
CA PHE A 80 12.58 23.13 2.38
C PHE A 80 11.44 23.72 3.26
N GLN A 81 10.36 22.98 3.48
CA GLN A 81 9.25 23.41 4.35
C GLN A 81 9.58 23.33 5.85
N ASP A 82 10.73 22.78 6.23
CA ASP A 82 11.19 22.78 7.62
C ASP A 82 11.44 24.22 8.10
N LEU A 83 10.80 24.59 9.22
CA LEU A 83 10.92 25.92 9.83
C LEU A 83 12.38 26.34 10.02
N THR A 84 13.26 25.42 10.40
CA THR A 84 14.68 25.70 10.61
C THR A 84 15.37 26.10 9.31
N ILE A 85 15.09 25.40 8.21
CA ILE A 85 15.64 25.68 6.87
C ILE A 85 15.09 26.99 6.32
N ILE A 86 13.80 27.28 6.51
CA ILE A 86 13.19 28.55 6.11
C ILE A 86 13.86 29.72 6.84
N VAL A 87 14.02 29.62 8.16
CA VAL A 87 14.65 30.67 8.97
C VAL A 87 16.11 30.89 8.56
N LEU A 88 16.88 29.81 8.35
CA LEU A 88 18.28 29.91 7.89
C LEU A 88 18.38 30.50 6.48
N THR A 89 17.45 30.15 5.60
CA THR A 89 17.40 30.73 4.24
C THR A 89 17.07 32.22 4.31
N GLY A 90 16.08 32.61 5.12
CA GLY A 90 15.73 34.01 5.34
C GLY A 90 16.91 34.82 5.90
N ALA A 91 17.62 34.27 6.90
CA ALA A 91 18.82 34.88 7.44
C ALA A 91 19.93 35.01 6.38
N GLY A 92 20.19 33.96 5.59
CA GLY A 92 21.17 33.99 4.51
C GLY A 92 20.86 35.03 3.43
N VAL A 93 19.58 35.15 3.02
CA VAL A 93 19.12 36.16 2.06
C VAL A 93 19.28 37.57 2.63
N LEU A 94 18.87 37.80 3.88
CA LEU A 94 19.04 39.10 4.54
C LEU A 94 20.52 39.50 4.64
N SER A 95 21.39 38.57 5.06
CA SER A 95 22.84 38.80 5.12
C SER A 95 23.43 39.08 3.74
N LEU A 96 22.96 38.41 2.69
CA LEU A 96 23.40 38.66 1.32
C LEU A 96 22.99 40.07 0.83
N ILE A 97 21.74 40.48 1.09
CA ILE A 97 21.25 41.82 0.75
C ILE A 97 22.03 42.91 1.49
N LEU A 98 22.29 42.71 2.79
CA LEU A 98 23.11 43.64 3.58
C LEU A 98 24.55 43.69 3.06
N GLY A 99 25.14 42.55 2.67
CA GLY A 99 26.46 42.48 2.07
C GLY A 99 26.58 43.31 0.78
N PHE A 100 25.55 43.28 -0.09
CA PHE A 100 25.54 44.09 -1.32
C PHE A 100 25.20 45.57 -1.09
N THR A 101 24.27 45.88 -0.17
CA THR A 101 23.79 47.26 0.06
C THR A 101 24.68 48.07 0.99
N VAL A 102 25.15 47.47 2.09
CA VAL A 102 26.01 48.12 3.10
C VAL A 102 27.48 48.05 2.70
N GLY A 103 27.91 46.97 2.01
CA GLY A 103 29.25 46.88 1.41
C GLY A 103 29.52 47.99 0.38
N HIS A 104 28.48 48.59 -0.20
CA HIS A 104 28.60 49.77 -1.06
C HIS A 104 28.74 51.09 -0.26
N LYS A 105 28.15 51.18 0.94
CA LYS A 105 28.19 52.38 1.81
C LYS A 105 29.44 52.45 2.70
N GLU A 106 30.08 51.32 2.99
CA GLU A 106 31.27 51.27 3.86
C GLU A 106 32.55 51.84 3.22
N LYS A 107 32.53 52.21 1.92
CA LYS A 107 33.58 53.05 1.33
C LYS A 107 33.64 54.47 1.93
N VAL A 108 32.59 54.93 2.61
CA VAL A 108 32.45 56.35 3.04
C VAL A 108 32.68 56.55 4.56
N LEU A 109 32.51 55.54 5.41
CA LEU A 109 32.50 55.69 6.88
C LEU A 109 33.72 55.10 7.62
N ARG A 110 34.83 54.83 6.93
CA ARG A 110 36.04 54.16 7.47
C ARG A 110 36.96 55.01 8.39
N ASN A 111 36.46 56.08 8.99
CA ASN A 111 37.27 56.94 9.89
C ASN A 111 36.82 56.92 11.37
N ALA A 112 35.90 56.04 11.80
CA ALA A 112 35.50 55.96 13.20
C ALA A 112 35.63 54.53 13.76
N THR A 113 36.81 54.29 14.31
CA THR A 113 37.17 53.48 15.50
C THR A 113 36.30 52.28 15.92
N THR A 114 36.99 51.12 16.02
CA THR A 114 36.71 49.98 16.93
C THR A 114 35.80 48.85 16.44
N THR A 115 36.19 48.15 15.37
CA THR A 115 35.91 46.69 15.27
C THR A 115 36.98 45.98 14.43
N ARG A 116 38.18 45.84 15.00
CA ARG A 116 39.34 45.18 14.34
C ARG A 116 39.23 43.65 14.25
N ALA A 117 38.18 43.02 14.77
CA ALA A 117 37.95 41.57 14.65
C ALA A 117 37.27 41.15 13.34
N LEU A 118 36.75 42.11 12.55
CA LEU A 118 36.00 41.88 11.31
C LEU A 118 36.75 42.45 10.09
N ALA A 119 38.08 42.36 10.07
CA ALA A 119 38.86 42.74 8.90
C ALA A 119 38.79 41.65 7.81
N GLY A 120 37.59 41.37 7.31
CA GLY A 120 37.40 40.81 5.98
C GLY A 120 37.30 41.97 4.99
N ASN A 121 38.00 41.90 3.85
CA ASN A 121 37.93 42.92 2.81
C ASN A 121 36.47 43.26 2.50
N ALA A 122 36.11 44.53 2.30
CA ALA A 122 34.75 44.91 1.89
C ALA A 122 34.27 44.19 0.60
N GLY A 123 35.21 43.66 -0.20
CA GLY A 123 34.92 42.78 -1.34
C GLY A 123 34.46 41.36 -0.98
N THR A 124 34.47 40.96 0.28
CA THR A 124 34.08 39.63 0.78
C THR A 124 32.80 39.64 1.63
N ALA A 125 32.13 40.78 1.81
CA ALA A 125 30.92 40.87 2.64
C ALA A 125 29.74 40.02 2.10
N TRP A 126 29.66 39.82 0.79
CA TRP A 126 28.67 38.94 0.17
C TRP A 126 28.94 37.45 0.45
N ILE A 127 30.17 37.09 0.82
CA ILE A 127 30.61 35.69 1.03
C ILE A 127 29.91 35.09 2.25
N GLU A 128 29.60 35.89 3.28
CA GLU A 128 28.93 35.42 4.48
C GLU A 128 27.50 34.92 4.17
N GLY A 129 26.68 35.75 3.53
CA GLY A 129 25.33 35.36 3.10
C GLY A 129 25.35 34.21 2.08
N PHE A 130 26.30 34.25 1.14
CA PHE A 130 26.49 33.17 0.17
C PHE A 130 26.84 31.84 0.82
N SER A 131 27.71 31.85 1.84
CA SER A 131 28.14 30.63 2.56
C SER A 131 26.96 29.97 3.31
N ILE A 132 26.09 30.78 3.91
CA ILE A 132 24.87 30.30 4.59
C ILE A 132 23.93 29.64 3.57
N LEU A 133 23.66 30.31 2.45
CA LEU A 133 22.77 29.77 1.41
C LEU A 133 23.33 28.49 0.76
N LEU A 134 24.65 28.44 0.54
CA LEU A 134 25.32 27.25 0.03
C LEU A 134 25.22 26.08 1.03
N ALA A 135 25.45 26.33 2.32
CA ALA A 135 25.32 25.31 3.36
C ALA A 135 23.88 24.76 3.43
N VAL A 136 22.87 25.64 3.41
CA VAL A 136 21.46 25.23 3.38
C VAL A 136 21.16 24.40 2.13
N THR A 137 21.65 24.81 0.96
CA THR A 137 21.45 24.09 -0.30
C THR A 137 22.02 22.66 -0.22
N ILE A 138 23.24 22.51 0.30
CA ILE A 138 23.87 21.20 0.49
C ILE A 138 23.06 20.34 1.46
N VAL A 139 22.62 20.90 2.60
CA VAL A 139 21.83 20.16 3.60
C VAL A 139 20.49 19.68 3.03
N VAL A 140 19.78 20.54 2.30
CA VAL A 140 18.51 20.17 1.63
C VAL A 140 18.74 19.08 0.59
N MET A 141 19.80 19.19 -0.21
CA MET A 141 20.16 18.18 -1.21
C MET A 141 20.50 16.83 -0.56
N VAL A 142 21.33 16.81 0.49
CA VAL A 142 21.68 15.58 1.23
C VAL A 142 20.43 14.97 1.88
N THR A 143 19.58 15.79 2.48
CA THR A 143 18.31 15.34 3.08
C THR A 143 17.38 14.71 2.04
N ALA A 144 17.20 15.38 0.89
CA ALA A 144 16.37 14.87 -0.19
C ALA A 144 16.92 13.56 -0.79
N LEU A 145 18.23 13.47 -1.00
CA LEU A 145 18.88 12.24 -1.47
C LEU A 145 18.72 11.09 -0.45
N ASN A 146 18.90 11.36 0.83
CA ASN A 146 18.71 10.36 1.88
C ASN A 146 17.26 9.87 1.93
N ASN A 147 16.28 10.78 1.88
CA ASN A 147 14.88 10.40 1.87
C ASN A 147 14.53 9.62 0.58
N TYR A 148 15.08 10.01 -0.56
CA TYR A 148 14.88 9.26 -1.81
C TYR A 148 15.43 7.82 -1.71
N GLN A 149 16.62 7.66 -1.12
CA GLN A 149 17.21 6.34 -0.90
C GLN A 149 16.37 5.52 0.09
N LYS A 150 15.90 6.12 1.18
CA LYS A 150 14.99 5.47 2.15
C LYS A 150 13.71 4.99 1.48
N ASP A 151 13.06 5.84 0.70
CA ASP A 151 11.84 5.49 -0.03
C ASP A 151 12.09 4.34 -1.03
N LYS A 152 13.24 4.36 -1.72
CA LYS A 152 13.63 3.28 -2.63
C LYS A 152 13.84 1.96 -1.88
N GLN A 153 14.51 1.99 -0.74
CA GLN A 153 14.75 0.80 0.08
C GLN A 153 13.44 0.26 0.69
N PHE A 154 12.56 1.13 1.17
CA PHE A 154 11.25 0.76 1.69
C PHE A 154 10.40 0.06 0.61
N ARG A 155 10.38 0.60 -0.61
CA ARG A 155 9.70 -0.04 -1.75
C ARG A 155 10.31 -1.40 -2.12
N ALA A 156 11.63 -1.51 -2.13
CA ALA A 156 12.29 -2.79 -2.42
C ALA A 156 11.95 -3.85 -1.36
N LEU A 157 11.87 -3.47 -0.09
CA LEU A 157 11.45 -4.35 0.99
C LEU A 157 9.98 -4.77 0.86
N ASN A 158 9.08 -3.85 0.50
CA ASN A 158 7.67 -4.18 0.31
C ASN A 158 7.47 -5.12 -0.90
N ALA A 159 8.14 -4.85 -2.02
CA ALA A 159 8.05 -5.71 -3.21
C ALA A 159 8.44 -7.17 -2.93
N VAL A 160 9.38 -7.41 -2.00
CA VAL A 160 9.79 -8.78 -1.58
C VAL A 160 8.82 -9.39 -0.57
N LYS A 161 8.18 -8.57 0.28
CA LYS A 161 7.15 -9.06 1.22
C LYS A 161 5.84 -9.43 0.53
N ASP A 162 5.59 -8.89 -0.66
CA ASP A 162 4.32 -9.05 -1.34
C ASP A 162 4.24 -10.34 -2.19
N ASP A 163 5.37 -10.98 -2.54
CA ASP A 163 5.41 -12.27 -3.28
C ASP A 163 5.29 -13.48 -2.34
N GLU A 164 4.22 -13.49 -1.54
CA GLU A 164 3.84 -14.62 -0.71
C GLU A 164 3.18 -15.70 -1.57
N LYS A 165 3.52 -16.97 -1.32
CA LYS A 165 2.91 -18.10 -2.01
C LYS A 165 1.63 -18.54 -1.31
N ILE A 166 0.56 -18.61 -2.07
CA ILE A 166 -0.77 -19.02 -1.62
C ILE A 166 -1.05 -20.45 -2.08
N LYS A 167 -1.50 -21.30 -1.16
CA LYS A 167 -1.93 -22.67 -1.46
C LYS A 167 -3.30 -22.64 -2.12
N VAL A 168 -3.36 -23.06 -3.37
CA VAL A 168 -4.61 -23.16 -4.14
C VAL A 168 -4.81 -24.58 -4.67
N ILE A 169 -6.04 -24.89 -5.04
CA ILE A 169 -6.39 -26.13 -5.74
C ILE A 169 -6.69 -25.76 -7.19
N ARG A 170 -5.87 -26.27 -8.11
CA ARG A 170 -6.04 -26.14 -9.56
C ARG A 170 -5.79 -27.52 -10.19
N ASP A 171 -6.55 -27.86 -11.23
CA ASP A 171 -6.47 -29.18 -11.88
C ASP A 171 -6.64 -30.37 -10.90
N SER A 172 -7.48 -30.21 -9.87
CA SER A 172 -7.66 -31.16 -8.74
C SER A 172 -6.42 -31.42 -7.87
N GLU A 173 -5.33 -30.69 -8.10
CA GLU A 173 -4.08 -30.84 -7.35
C GLU A 173 -3.79 -29.59 -6.50
N PRO A 174 -3.31 -29.76 -5.25
CA PRO A 174 -2.80 -28.65 -4.46
C PRO A 174 -1.53 -28.09 -5.10
N CYS A 175 -1.52 -26.80 -5.41
CA CYS A 175 -0.36 -26.08 -5.92
C CYS A 175 -0.17 -24.75 -5.19
N GLU A 176 0.99 -24.13 -5.37
CA GLU A 176 1.30 -22.82 -4.81
C GLU A 176 1.39 -21.79 -5.93
N VAL A 177 0.64 -20.71 -5.81
CA VAL A 177 0.65 -19.58 -6.75
C VAL A 177 1.10 -18.32 -6.02
N SER A 178 1.72 -17.38 -6.73
CA SER A 178 2.00 -16.06 -6.15
C SER A 178 0.69 -15.39 -5.74
N LYS A 179 0.69 -14.66 -4.63
CA LYS A 179 -0.43 -13.81 -4.20
C LYS A 179 -0.94 -12.91 -5.31
N PHE A 180 -0.06 -12.43 -6.20
CA PHE A 180 -0.42 -11.55 -7.31
C PHE A 180 -1.13 -12.27 -8.47
N ASP A 181 -0.89 -13.57 -8.62
CA ASP A 181 -1.48 -14.41 -9.66
C ASP A 181 -2.80 -15.07 -9.21
N LEU A 182 -3.25 -14.76 -7.99
CA LEU A 182 -4.53 -15.19 -7.45
C LEU A 182 -5.66 -14.48 -8.19
N VAL A 183 -6.65 -15.25 -8.68
CA VAL A 183 -7.77 -14.73 -9.47
C VAL A 183 -9.12 -15.13 -8.87
N VAL A 184 -10.18 -14.42 -9.26
CA VAL A 184 -11.55 -14.76 -8.89
C VAL A 184 -11.91 -16.14 -9.43
N GLY A 185 -12.41 -17.00 -8.55
CA GLY A 185 -12.70 -18.40 -8.83
C GLY A 185 -11.62 -19.39 -8.36
N ASP A 186 -10.44 -18.93 -7.92
CA ASP A 186 -9.48 -19.83 -7.29
C ASP A 186 -10.06 -20.44 -6.01
N ILE A 187 -9.69 -21.69 -5.74
CA ILE A 187 -10.00 -22.36 -4.48
C ILE A 187 -8.75 -22.31 -3.61
N VAL A 188 -8.78 -21.54 -2.54
CA VAL A 188 -7.66 -21.36 -1.62
C VAL A 188 -7.83 -22.31 -0.44
N ARG A 189 -6.76 -23.01 -0.09
CA ARG A 189 -6.68 -23.80 1.14
C ARG A 189 -6.21 -22.91 2.29
N LEU A 190 -6.92 -22.99 3.41
CA LEU A 190 -6.66 -22.21 4.61
C LEU A 190 -6.15 -23.13 5.72
N ASP A 191 -4.94 -22.87 6.21
CA ASP A 191 -4.35 -23.52 7.38
C ASP A 191 -4.11 -22.48 8.50
N VAL A 192 -3.86 -22.95 9.72
CA VAL A 192 -3.60 -22.07 10.88
C VAL A 192 -2.36 -21.21 10.65
N GLY A 193 -2.50 -19.91 10.89
CA GLY A 193 -1.44 -18.92 10.73
C GLY A 193 -1.50 -18.15 9.41
N ASP A 194 -2.26 -18.65 8.42
CA ASP A 194 -2.41 -18.01 7.12
C ASP A 194 -3.14 -16.66 7.25
N ILE A 195 -2.69 -15.68 6.46
CA ILE A 195 -3.39 -14.40 6.26
C ILE A 195 -4.17 -14.52 4.95
N LEU A 196 -5.44 -14.17 4.98
CA LEU A 196 -6.29 -14.31 3.81
C LEU A 196 -5.86 -13.34 2.69
N PRO A 197 -5.55 -13.84 1.49
CA PRO A 197 -5.00 -13.02 0.40
C PRO A 197 -6.06 -12.26 -0.39
N ALA A 198 -7.34 -12.61 -0.25
CA ALA A 198 -8.48 -12.10 -0.99
C ALA A 198 -9.77 -12.37 -0.21
N ASP A 199 -10.88 -11.73 -0.62
CA ASP A 199 -12.19 -12.04 -0.05
C ASP A 199 -12.76 -13.29 -0.70
N GLY A 200 -13.48 -14.10 0.08
CA GLY A 200 -13.99 -15.38 -0.40
C GLY A 200 -15.20 -15.91 0.34
N LEU A 201 -15.68 -17.04 -0.15
CA LEU A 201 -16.78 -17.82 0.41
C LEU A 201 -16.25 -19.14 0.96
N VAL A 202 -16.64 -19.51 2.18
CA VAL A 202 -16.29 -20.80 2.79
C VAL A 202 -16.88 -21.96 1.98
N LEU A 203 -16.04 -22.87 1.52
CA LEU A 203 -16.42 -24.12 0.85
C LEU A 203 -16.33 -25.32 1.79
N THR A 204 -15.33 -25.37 2.66
CA THR A 204 -15.24 -26.36 3.75
C THR A 204 -14.61 -25.70 4.96
N SER A 205 -15.03 -26.09 6.16
CA SER A 205 -14.53 -25.53 7.42
C SER A 205 -14.54 -26.59 8.51
N SER A 206 -13.39 -26.74 9.16
CA SER A 206 -13.18 -27.62 10.33
C SER A 206 -12.70 -26.77 11.49
N ASP A 207 -13.64 -26.31 12.33
CA ASP A 207 -13.42 -25.36 13.44
C ASP A 207 -12.65 -24.10 13.02
N LEU A 208 -12.94 -23.60 11.81
CA LEU A 208 -12.25 -22.47 11.21
C LEU A 208 -12.60 -21.17 11.95
N LYS A 209 -11.64 -20.62 12.70
CA LYS A 209 -11.79 -19.36 13.44
C LYS A 209 -10.78 -18.34 12.97
N LEU A 210 -11.26 -17.14 12.65
CA LEU A 210 -10.44 -16.05 12.17
C LEU A 210 -10.43 -14.89 13.16
N ASP A 211 -9.29 -14.23 13.22
CA ASP A 211 -9.15 -12.91 13.81
C ASP A 211 -9.51 -11.85 12.77
N GLU A 212 -10.66 -11.20 12.97
CA GLU A 212 -11.16 -10.12 12.12
C GLU A 212 -10.87 -8.73 12.69
N SER A 213 -10.07 -8.63 13.76
CA SER A 213 -9.81 -7.36 14.44
C SER A 213 -9.25 -6.27 13.52
N ALA A 214 -8.47 -6.66 12.51
CA ALA A 214 -7.95 -5.76 11.50
C ALA A 214 -9.05 -5.10 10.62
N MET A 215 -10.20 -5.78 10.45
CA MET A 215 -11.28 -5.36 9.57
C MET A 215 -12.49 -4.80 10.33
N THR A 216 -12.90 -5.45 11.41
CA THR A 216 -14.10 -5.08 12.18
C THR A 216 -13.79 -4.31 13.46
N GLY A 217 -12.53 -4.33 13.91
CA GLY A 217 -12.13 -3.82 15.23
C GLY A 217 -12.54 -4.72 16.41
N GLU A 218 -13.22 -5.83 16.14
CA GLU A 218 -13.63 -6.80 17.14
C GLU A 218 -12.48 -7.77 17.44
N SER A 219 -12.01 -7.82 18.69
CA SER A 219 -10.84 -8.64 19.07
C SER A 219 -11.17 -10.11 19.37
N PHE A 220 -12.41 -10.55 19.16
CA PHE A 220 -12.80 -11.93 19.40
C PHE A 220 -12.69 -12.76 18.12
N LEU A 221 -12.37 -14.05 18.30
CA LEU A 221 -12.29 -14.97 17.17
C LEU A 221 -13.68 -15.27 16.62
N MET A 222 -13.83 -15.09 15.32
CA MET A 222 -15.07 -15.32 14.57
C MET A 222 -15.06 -16.73 13.97
N LEU A 223 -15.99 -17.57 14.39
CA LEU A 223 -16.20 -18.89 13.80
C LEU A 223 -16.86 -18.75 12.42
N LYS A 224 -16.21 -19.32 11.40
CA LYS A 224 -16.66 -19.30 10.01
C LYS A 224 -17.23 -20.65 9.61
N ASP A 225 -18.38 -20.59 8.95
CA ASP A 225 -19.11 -21.75 8.46
C ASP A 225 -20.05 -21.31 7.32
N LYS A 226 -20.43 -22.26 6.46
CA LYS A 226 -21.32 -22.05 5.32
C LYS A 226 -22.64 -21.40 5.68
N THR A 227 -23.11 -21.59 6.91
CA THR A 227 -24.48 -21.21 7.29
C THR A 227 -24.55 -19.90 8.08
N LYS A 228 -23.61 -19.66 9.00
CA LYS A 228 -23.67 -18.52 9.94
C LYS A 228 -22.84 -17.32 9.51
N ALA A 229 -21.66 -17.58 8.94
CA ALA A 229 -20.72 -16.54 8.55
C ALA A 229 -19.89 -17.05 7.36
N PRO A 230 -20.51 -17.12 6.16
CA PRO A 230 -19.90 -17.78 5.02
C PRO A 230 -18.83 -16.94 4.33
N PHE A 231 -18.79 -15.62 4.55
CA PHE A 231 -17.81 -14.74 3.93
C PHE A 231 -16.53 -14.62 4.74
N LEU A 232 -15.43 -14.55 4.02
CA LEU A 232 -14.06 -14.45 4.50
C LEU A 232 -13.45 -13.18 3.91
N PHE A 233 -12.73 -12.42 4.73
CA PHE A 233 -12.20 -11.11 4.34
C PHE A 233 -10.69 -11.12 4.20
N SER A 234 -10.18 -10.48 3.16
CA SER A 234 -8.77 -10.22 2.92
C SER A 234 -8.13 -9.53 4.13
N GLY A 235 -6.91 -9.92 4.48
CA GLY A 235 -6.15 -9.35 5.61
C GLY A 235 -6.53 -9.89 7.00
N THR A 236 -7.58 -10.72 7.11
CA THR A 236 -7.89 -11.45 8.35
C THR A 236 -6.98 -12.66 8.51
N LYS A 237 -6.77 -13.11 9.75
CA LYS A 237 -5.81 -14.19 10.05
C LYS A 237 -6.52 -15.43 10.58
N VAL A 238 -6.14 -16.59 10.06
CA VAL A 238 -6.61 -17.89 10.57
C VAL A 238 -5.90 -18.20 11.90
N MET A 239 -6.68 -18.31 12.96
CA MET A 239 -6.16 -18.59 14.31
C MET A 239 -6.35 -20.04 14.71
N GLU A 240 -7.44 -20.67 14.29
CA GLU A 240 -7.73 -22.08 14.56
C GLU A 240 -8.43 -22.75 13.38
N GLY A 241 -8.29 -24.07 13.29
CA GLY A 241 -8.96 -24.90 12.31
C GLY A 241 -8.31 -24.88 10.92
N MET A 242 -9.04 -25.44 9.96
CA MET A 242 -8.64 -25.49 8.55
C MET A 242 -9.88 -25.45 7.66
N GLY A 243 -9.69 -25.07 6.40
CA GLY A 243 -10.80 -25.00 5.46
C GLY A 243 -10.37 -24.75 4.04
N THR A 244 -11.37 -24.59 3.18
CA THR A 244 -11.18 -24.12 1.81
C THR A 244 -12.13 -22.98 1.53
N MET A 245 -11.70 -22.04 0.69
CA MET A 245 -12.51 -20.90 0.28
C MET A 245 -12.49 -20.71 -1.23
N LEU A 246 -13.62 -20.26 -1.78
CA LEU A 246 -13.73 -19.79 -3.15
C LEU A 246 -13.44 -18.29 -3.19
N VAL A 247 -12.47 -17.85 -3.98
CA VAL A 247 -12.12 -16.44 -4.13
C VAL A 247 -13.22 -15.71 -4.90
N LEU A 248 -13.77 -14.66 -4.29
CA LEU A 248 -14.84 -13.83 -4.88
C LEU A 248 -14.32 -12.46 -5.34
N CYS A 249 -13.52 -11.78 -4.51
CA CYS A 249 -13.02 -10.44 -4.81
C CYS A 249 -11.52 -10.33 -4.49
N VAL A 250 -10.75 -9.76 -5.43
CA VAL A 250 -9.29 -9.60 -5.33
C VAL A 250 -8.88 -8.13 -5.41
N GLY A 251 -7.69 -7.80 -4.89
CA GLY A 251 -7.08 -6.48 -5.03
C GLY A 251 -8.01 -5.34 -4.58
N ALA A 252 -8.18 -4.33 -5.44
CA ALA A 252 -9.00 -3.15 -5.16
C ALA A 252 -10.50 -3.45 -4.94
N SER A 253 -11.00 -4.59 -5.41
CA SER A 253 -12.39 -5.01 -5.20
C SER A 253 -12.61 -5.76 -3.89
N SER A 254 -11.54 -6.14 -3.17
CA SER A 254 -11.66 -6.72 -1.84
C SER A 254 -11.99 -5.67 -0.78
N GLN A 255 -12.60 -6.05 0.34
CA GLN A 255 -12.92 -5.17 1.46
C GLN A 255 -11.66 -4.47 1.99
N ALA A 256 -10.57 -5.21 2.18
CA ALA A 256 -9.29 -4.62 2.60
C ALA A 256 -8.74 -3.64 1.56
N GLY A 257 -8.90 -3.95 0.27
CA GLY A 257 -8.50 -3.08 -0.83
C GLY A 257 -9.32 -1.80 -0.89
N MET A 258 -10.63 -1.87 -0.68
CA MET A 258 -11.51 -0.70 -0.66
C MET A 258 -11.26 0.23 0.54
N ILE A 259 -10.81 -0.31 1.68
CA ILE A 259 -10.42 0.49 2.85
C ILE A 259 -9.04 1.14 2.65
N SER A 260 -8.14 0.48 1.92
CA SER A 260 -6.75 0.92 1.73
C SER A 260 -6.54 1.83 0.51
N ALA A 261 -7.51 1.89 -0.40
CA ALA A 261 -7.50 2.73 -1.61
C ALA A 261 -7.92 4.18 -1.32
#